data_AF-A0A929EPR3-F1
#
_entry.id   AF-A0A929EPR3-F1
#
_cell.length_a   1.000
_cell.length_b   1.000
_cell.length_c   1.000
_cell.angle_alpha   90.00
_cell.angle_beta   90.00
_cell.angle_gamma   90.00
#
_symmetry.space_group_name_H-M   'P 1'
#
loop_
_entity.id
_entity.type
_entity.pdbx_description
1 polymer ?
#
loop_
_entity_poly.entity_id
_entity_poly.type
_entity_poly.pdbx_seq_one_letter_code
_entity_poly.pdbx_strand_id
1 'polypeptide(L)' 'MPSSSKIRKLFVDVVVDLPVGGEFTYSVPVDLDAQCEVGRRVLVPFGNRKVTGYIVNIKDKSEYKRVKPII' A
#
# COMPACT_ATOMS: atom_id res chain seq x y z
N MET A 1 26.47 -15.90 -14.19
CA MET A 1 25.94 -14.87 -13.27
C MET A 1 24.78 -14.16 -13.93
N PRO A 2 23.58 -14.17 -13.34
CA PRO A 2 22.63 -13.06 -13.47
C PRO A 2 22.39 -12.46 -12.08
N SER A 3 22.86 -11.23 -11.90
CA SER A 3 22.00 -10.04 -11.84
C SER A 3 21.16 -10.02 -10.57
N SER A 4 21.70 -9.30 -9.58
CA SER A 4 21.07 -9.03 -8.28
C SER A 4 19.68 -8.43 -8.50
N SER A 5 18.65 -9.27 -8.35
CA SER A 5 17.25 -8.87 -8.42
C SER A 5 16.98 -7.83 -7.33
N LYS A 6 17.00 -6.53 -7.70
CA LYS A 6 16.53 -5.47 -6.81
C LYS A 6 15.08 -5.80 -6.43
N ILE A 7 14.84 -6.10 -5.17
CA ILE A 7 13.49 -6.23 -4.60
C ILE A 7 12.81 -4.87 -4.81
N ARG A 8 11.88 -4.80 -5.75
CA ARG A 8 11.06 -3.61 -5.98
C ARG A 8 10.20 -3.40 -4.74
N LYS A 9 10.25 -2.20 -4.17
CA LYS A 9 9.35 -1.80 -3.09
C LYS A 9 8.30 -0.89 -3.69
N LEU A 10 7.10 -1.43 -3.85
CA LEU A 10 5.94 -0.66 -4.27
C LEU A 10 5.17 -0.17 -3.02
N PHE A 11 4.64 1.03 -3.13
CA PHE A 11 3.81 1.67 -2.10
C PHE A 11 2.52 2.16 -2.74
N VAL A 12 1.48 2.25 -1.93
CA VAL A 12 0.17 2.77 -2.35
C VAL A 12 -0.35 3.74 -1.32
N ASP A 13 -1.01 4.79 -1.78
CA ASP A 13 -1.81 5.62 -0.91
C ASP A 13 -3.24 5.09 -0.91
N VAL A 14 -3.80 4.97 0.28
CA VAL A 14 -5.12 4.39 0.51
C VAL A 14 -5.97 5.39 1.28
N VAL A 15 -7.14 5.71 0.73
CA VAL A 15 -8.21 6.37 1.49
C VAL A 15 -9.04 5.29 2.15
N VAL A 16 -9.21 5.38 3.47
CA VAL A 16 -9.98 4.40 4.25
C VAL A 16 -11.45 4.76 4.28
N ASP A 17 -12.32 3.76 4.34
CA ASP A 17 -13.78 3.92 4.41
C ASP A 17 -14.23 4.25 5.84
N LEU A 18 -13.71 5.36 6.36
CA LEU A 18 -13.98 5.90 7.69
C LEU A 18 -14.05 7.44 7.61
N PRO A 19 -14.72 8.12 8.55
CA PRO A 19 -14.78 9.59 8.59
C PRO A 19 -13.46 10.19 9.10
N VAL A 20 -12.36 9.91 8.40
CA VAL A 20 -11.02 10.46 8.63
C VAL A 20 -10.54 11.09 7.34
N GLY A 21 -9.89 12.25 7.45
CA GLY A 21 -9.41 12.99 6.28
C GLY A 21 -8.08 12.44 5.76
N GLY A 22 -7.91 12.50 4.44
CA GLY A 22 -6.65 12.22 3.75
C GLY A 22 -6.39 10.74 3.46
N GLU A 23 -5.26 10.53 2.80
CA GLU A 23 -4.74 9.24 2.39
C GLU A 23 -3.59 8.76 3.28
N PHE A 24 -3.42 7.44 3.35
CA PHE A 24 -2.39 6.80 4.16
C PHE A 24 -1.53 5.91 3.28
N THR A 25 -0.21 6.04 3.41
CA THR A 25 0.74 5.25 2.61
C THR A 25 0.99 3.88 3.24
N TYR A 26 0.85 2.83 2.43
CA TYR A 26 1.11 1.44 2.78
C TYR A 26 2.14 0.83 1.81
N SER A 27 2.89 -0.17 2.28
CA SER A 27 3.72 -0.99 1.38
C SER A 27 2.89 -2.09 0.73
N VAL A 28 3.27 -2.46 -0.48
CA VAL A 28 2.65 -3.57 -1.21
C VAL A 28 3.52 -4.83 -1.04
N PRO A 29 2.98 -5.93 -0.49
CA PRO A 29 3.64 -7.24 -0.53
C PRO A 29 3.88 -7.69 -1.98
N VAL A 30 4.99 -8.39 -2.23
CA VAL A 30 5.38 -8.84 -3.59
C VAL A 30 4.27 -9.66 -4.26
N ASP A 31 3.54 -10.47 -3.48
CA ASP A 31 2.47 -11.33 -3.99
C ASP A 31 1.23 -10.54 -4.47
N LEU A 32 1.09 -9.28 -4.04
CA LEU A 32 -0.02 -8.39 -4.40
C LEU A 32 0.38 -7.33 -5.44
N ASP A 33 1.66 -7.22 -5.78
CA ASP A 33 2.22 -6.19 -6.67
C ASP A 33 1.48 -6.14 -8.01
N ALA A 34 1.26 -7.30 -8.63
CA ALA A 34 0.55 -7.43 -9.90
C ALA A 34 -0.95 -7.10 -9.85
N GLN A 35 -1.55 -6.99 -8.66
CA GLN A 35 -2.97 -6.73 -8.46
C GLN A 35 -3.26 -5.30 -7.99
N CYS A 36 -2.22 -4.50 -7.74
CA CYS A 36 -2.35 -3.12 -7.30
C CYS A 36 -2.75 -2.22 -8.46
N GLU A 37 -3.92 -1.60 -8.34
CA GLU A 37 -4.46 -0.65 -9.31
C GLU A 37 -5.20 0.47 -8.57
N VAL A 38 -5.21 1.67 -9.13
CA VAL A 38 -6.01 2.78 -8.59
C VAL A 38 -7.50 2.43 -8.68
N GLY A 39 -8.27 2.75 -7.63
CA GLY A 39 -9.67 2.37 -7.48
C GLY A 39 -9.87 0.97 -6.90
N ARG A 40 -8.82 0.15 -6.81
CA ARG A 40 -8.90 -1.19 -6.21
C ARG A 40 -9.18 -1.08 -4.71
N ARG A 41 -10.16 -1.87 -4.26
CA ARG A 41 -10.48 -2.05 -2.84
C ARG A 41 -9.43 -2.94 -2.18
N VAL A 42 -8.92 -2.51 -1.03
CA VAL A 42 -7.88 -3.21 -0.27
C VAL A 42 -8.25 -3.27 1.21
N LEU A 43 -7.72 -4.28 1.91
CA LEU A 43 -7.81 -4.34 3.36
C LEU A 43 -6.51 -3.77 3.95
N VAL A 44 -6.62 -2.86 4.92
CA VAL A 44 -5.45 -2.23 5.53
C VAL A 44 -5.52 -2.24 7.05
N PRO A 45 -4.38 -2.38 7.74
CA PRO A 45 -4.32 -2.18 9.18
C PRO A 45 -4.43 -0.68 9.49
N PHE A 46 -5.44 -0.31 10.29
CA PHE A 46 -5.68 1.07 10.72
C PHE A 46 -5.93 1.11 12.23
N GLY A 47 -4.97 1.63 12.98
CA GLY A 47 -4.92 1.49 14.44
C GLY A 47 -4.83 0.02 14.87
N ASN A 48 -5.80 -0.42 15.67
CA ASN A 48 -5.90 -1.78 16.25
C ASN A 48 -6.85 -2.71 15.46
N ARG A 49 -7.38 -2.26 14.31
CA ARG A 49 -8.30 -3.04 13.49
C ARG A 49 -7.85 -3.06 12.03
N LYS A 50 -8.49 -3.93 11.24
CA LYS A 50 -8.39 -3.94 9.78
C LYS A 50 -9.62 -3.25 9.20
N VAL A 51 -9.42 -2.39 8.22
CA VAL A 51 -10.50 -1.63 7.58
C VAL A 51 -10.36 -1.71 6.07
N THR A 52 -11.48 -1.52 5.39
CA THR A 52 -11.51 -1.38 3.95
C THR A 52 -11.00 0.01 3.56
N GLY A 53 -10.22 0.07 2.49
CA GLY A 53 -9.87 1.31 1.81
C GLY A 53 -9.74 1.11 0.31
N TYR A 54 -9.44 2.19 -0.38
CA TYR A 54 -9.28 2.22 -1.83
C TYR A 54 -7.93 2.83 -2.19
N ILE A 55 -7.21 2.17 -3.09
CA ILE A 55 -5.96 2.71 -3.63
C ILE A 55 -6.30 3.96 -4.45
N VAL A 56 -5.72 5.09 -4.09
CA VAL A 56 -5.88 6.35 -4.84
C VAL A 56 -4.61 6.75 -5.57
N ASN A 57 -3.46 6.18 -5.20
CA ASN A 57 -2.17 6.45 -5.83
C ASN A 57 -1.21 5.26 -5.66
N ILE A 58 -0.28 5.10 -6.61
CA ILE A 58 0.76 4.07 -6.61
C ILE A 58 2.12 4.76 -6.73
N LYS A 59 3.10 4.36 -5.89
CA LYS A 59 4.41 5.01 -5.77
C LYS A 59 5.54 3.99 -5.67
N ASP A 60 6.68 4.32 -6.23
CA ASP A 60 7.92 3.54 -6.10
C ASP A 60 8.75 3.93 -4.87
N LYS A 61 8.34 4.99 -4.16
CA LYS A 61 9.04 5.55 -3.01
C LYS A 61 8.04 6.00 -1.95
N SER A 62 8.46 5.90 -0.69
CA SER A 62 7.73 6.41 0.47
C SER A 62 8.59 7.44 1.19
N GLU A 63 7.96 8.52 1.64
CA GLU A 63 8.59 9.53 2.51
C GLU A 63 8.72 9.02 3.95
N TYR A 64 7.96 7.98 4.32
CA TYR A 64 7.97 7.39 5.64
C TYR A 64 8.95 6.22 5.73
N LYS A 65 9.73 6.18 6.82
CA LYS A 65 10.71 5.11 7.10
C LYS A 65 10.04 3.78 7.46
N ARG A 66 8.86 3.80 8.07
CA ARG A 66 8.10 2.62 8.49
C ARG A 66 6.65 2.78 8.05
N VAL A 67 6.20 1.89 7.18
CA VAL A 67 4.81 1.78 6.75
C VAL A 67 4.33 0.36 7.00
N LYS A 68 3.03 0.20 7.23
CA LYS A 68 2.41 -1.12 7.33
C LYS A 68 2.12 -1.65 5.92
N PRO A 69 2.05 -2.99 5.72
CA PRO A 69 1.63 -3.54 4.45
C PRO A 69 0.10 -3.51 4.29
N ILE A 70 -0.36 -3.44 3.04
CA ILE A 70 -1.73 -3.85 2.69
C ILE A 70 -1.89 -5.36 2.89
N ILE A 71 -3.13 -5.80 3.05
CA ILE A 71 -3.50 -7.20 3.36
C ILE A 71 -4.31 -7.77 2.20
#